data_AF-A0A7Z9WF49-F1
#
_entry.id   AF-A0A7Z9WF49-F1
#
_cell.length_a   1.000
_cell.length_b   1.000
_cell.length_c   1.000
_cell.angle_alpha   90.00
_cell.angle_beta   90.00
_cell.angle_gamma   90.00
#
_symmetry.space_group_name_H-M   'P 1'
#
loop_
_entity.id
_entity.type
_entity.pdbx_description
1 polymer ?
#
loop_
_entity_poly.entity_id
_entity_poly.type
_entity_poly.pdbx_seq_one_letter_code
_entity_poly.pdbx_strand_id
1 'polypeptide(L)'
;MEIKGDIDKPGLYCFQRPPTLFEALGQANVPQQFIEKWGASENYILKTGVTISVKFSDQGTMNLRFSSMNAFWRITLGIPICLNKESPKGLTALPGIGEKMANAIVETRKRVGGFTSLEQLGLVPGIGPKLMDKISPYLTLCSDSEYEAIL
;
A
#
# COMPACT_ATOMS: atom_id res chain seq x y z
N MET A 1 -7.51 1.20 -5.13
CA MET A 1 -7.06 -0.09 -4.53
C MET A 1 -6.55 -1.01 -5.63
N GLU A 2 -5.84 -2.07 -5.29
CA GLU A 2 -5.43 -3.13 -6.23
C GLU A 2 -6.23 -4.41 -5.90
N ILE A 3 -6.78 -5.07 -6.91
CA ILE A 3 -7.40 -6.40 -6.77
C ILE A 3 -6.70 -7.32 -7.75
N LYS A 4 -6.21 -8.46 -7.30
CA LYS A 4 -5.42 -9.39 -8.12
C LYS A 4 -5.61 -10.84 -7.70
N GLY A 5 -4.99 -11.74 -8.44
CA GLY A 5 -5.02 -13.17 -8.19
C GLY A 5 -5.85 -13.88 -9.24
N ASP A 6 -6.55 -14.93 -8.83
CA ASP A 6 -7.21 -15.87 -9.74
C ASP A 6 -8.60 -15.35 -10.12
N ILE A 7 -8.65 -14.20 -10.80
CA ILE A 7 -9.88 -13.47 -11.14
C ILE A 7 -9.85 -12.98 -12.59
N ASP A 8 -11.02 -12.74 -13.17
CA ASP A 8 -11.15 -12.33 -14.58
C ASP A 8 -10.55 -10.94 -14.85
N LYS A 9 -10.71 -10.02 -13.89
CA LYS A 9 -10.30 -8.62 -14.05
C LYS A 9 -9.36 -8.20 -12.92
N PRO A 10 -8.08 -8.61 -12.93
CA PRO A 10 -7.10 -8.05 -12.00
C PRO A 10 -6.73 -6.62 -12.42
N GLY A 11 -6.46 -5.75 -11.45
CA GLY A 11 -5.99 -4.40 -11.74
C GLY A 11 -6.21 -3.39 -10.61
N LEU A 12 -6.07 -2.12 -10.97
CA LEU A 12 -6.36 -0.98 -10.10
C LEU A 12 -7.82 -0.58 -10.24
N TYR A 13 -8.46 -0.35 -9.10
CA TYR A 13 -9.85 0.07 -9.00
C TYR A 13 -9.96 1.37 -8.22
N CYS A 14 -10.70 2.32 -8.78
CA CYS A 14 -10.95 3.63 -8.21
C CYS A 14 -12.44 3.78 -7.88
N PHE A 15 -12.72 4.31 -6.69
CA PHE A 15 -14.08 4.50 -6.20
C PHE A 15 -14.24 5.95 -5.73
N GLN A 16 -15.43 6.50 -5.91
CA GLN A 16 -15.75 7.88 -5.49
C GLN A 16 -15.85 8.02 -3.96
N ARG A 17 -16.13 6.91 -3.26
CA ARG A 17 -16.14 6.79 -1.80
C ARG A 17 -15.43 5.49 -1.40
N PRO A 18 -15.01 5.32 -0.13
CA PRO A 18 -14.60 4.02 0.38
C PRO A 18 -15.67 2.96 0.07
N PRO A 19 -15.36 1.93 -0.74
CA PRO A 19 -16.33 0.92 -1.11
C PRO A 19 -16.39 -0.18 -0.04
N THR A 20 -17.47 -0.95 -0.05
CA THR A 20 -17.51 -2.20 0.69
C THR A 20 -16.67 -3.27 -0.02
N LEU A 21 -16.30 -4.34 0.69
CA LEU A 21 -15.66 -5.48 0.07
C LEU A 21 -16.51 -6.09 -1.05
N PHE A 22 -17.82 -6.17 -0.85
CA PHE A 22 -18.76 -6.69 -1.84
C PHE A 22 -18.74 -5.87 -3.13
N GLU A 23 -18.82 -4.53 -3.02
CA GLU A 23 -18.75 -3.62 -4.17
C GLU A 23 -17.43 -3.77 -4.93
N ALA A 24 -16.31 -3.88 -4.21
CA ALA A 24 -14.98 -4.01 -4.82
C ALA A 24 -14.80 -5.34 -5.57
N LEU A 25 -15.18 -6.46 -4.96
CA LEU A 25 -15.07 -7.78 -5.59
C LEU A 25 -16.06 -7.95 -6.75
N GLY A 26 -17.25 -7.33 -6.66
CA GLY A 26 -18.21 -7.29 -7.75
C GLY A 26 -17.66 -6.58 -9.00
N GLN A 27 -16.97 -5.44 -8.84
CA GLN A 27 -16.31 -4.77 -9.97
C GLN A 27 -15.21 -5.62 -10.61
N ALA A 28 -14.54 -6.46 -9.82
CA ALA A 28 -13.53 -7.39 -10.29
C ALA A 28 -14.09 -8.69 -10.92
N ASN A 29 -15.41 -8.78 -11.06
CA ASN A 29 -16.14 -9.94 -11.59
C ASN A 29 -15.95 -11.23 -10.77
N VAL A 30 -15.75 -11.11 -9.46
CA VAL A 30 -15.74 -12.28 -8.57
C VAL A 30 -17.18 -12.81 -8.43
N PRO A 31 -17.45 -14.11 -8.65
CA PRO A 31 -18.83 -14.61 -8.61
C PRO A 31 -19.44 -14.46 -7.21
N GLN A 32 -20.66 -13.91 -7.17
CA GLN A 32 -21.37 -13.52 -5.94
C GLN A 32 -21.45 -14.65 -4.90
N GLN A 33 -21.69 -15.88 -5.34
CA GLN A 33 -21.77 -17.07 -4.47
C GLN A 33 -20.51 -17.29 -3.61
N PHE A 34 -19.33 -16.83 -4.05
CA PHE A 34 -18.10 -16.92 -3.26
C PHE A 34 -17.98 -15.77 -2.26
N ILE A 35 -18.47 -14.59 -2.62
CA ILE A 35 -18.44 -13.39 -1.77
C ILE A 35 -19.37 -13.57 -0.57
N GLU A 36 -20.59 -14.06 -0.80
CA GLU A 36 -21.59 -14.31 0.25
C GLU A 36 -21.13 -15.37 1.24
N LYS A 37 -20.49 -16.44 0.75
CA LYS A 37 -19.92 -17.50 1.59
C LYS A 37 -18.72 -17.05 2.41
N TRP A 38 -18.01 -16.01 1.99
CA TRP A 38 -16.83 -15.49 2.68
C TRP A 38 -17.17 -14.67 3.94
N GLY A 39 -18.40 -14.78 4.47
CA GLY A 39 -18.78 -14.07 5.71
C GLY A 39 -18.60 -12.56 5.62
N ALA A 40 -18.48 -12.01 4.41
CA ALA A 40 -18.43 -10.58 4.16
C ALA A 40 -19.77 -10.00 4.57
N SER A 41 -19.89 -9.60 5.84
CA SER A 41 -20.92 -8.64 6.18
C SER A 41 -20.76 -7.44 5.23
N GLU A 42 -21.87 -6.86 4.78
CA GLU A 42 -21.89 -5.66 3.94
C GLU A 42 -21.12 -4.46 4.57
N ASN A 43 -20.62 -4.62 5.80
CA ASN A 43 -19.99 -3.59 6.62
C ASN A 43 -18.45 -3.55 6.54
N TYR A 44 -17.77 -4.40 5.77
CA TYR A 44 -16.31 -4.28 5.61
C TYR A 44 -15.96 -3.17 4.61
N ILE A 45 -15.74 -1.95 5.13
CA ILE A 45 -15.36 -0.79 4.34
C ILE A 45 -13.86 -0.80 4.06
N LEU A 46 -13.50 -0.78 2.79
CA LEU A 46 -12.11 -0.82 2.34
C LEU A 46 -11.47 0.56 2.35
N LYS A 47 -10.29 0.65 2.97
CA LYS A 47 -9.47 1.86 2.97
C LYS A 47 -8.70 2.04 1.65
N THR A 48 -8.28 3.27 1.39
CA THR A 48 -7.39 3.62 0.28
C THR A 48 -6.03 2.92 0.43
N GLY A 49 -5.43 2.53 -0.70
CA GLY A 49 -4.10 1.91 -0.71
C GLY A 49 -4.05 0.45 -0.25
N VAL A 50 -5.20 -0.24 -0.20
CA VAL A 50 -5.28 -1.69 0.04
C VAL A 50 -5.08 -2.48 -1.26
N THR A 51 -4.46 -3.65 -1.13
CA THR A 51 -4.42 -4.71 -2.13
C THR A 51 -5.19 -5.93 -1.64
N ILE A 52 -6.09 -6.44 -2.46
CA ILE A 52 -6.82 -7.68 -2.23
C ILE A 52 -6.26 -8.74 -3.17
N SER A 53 -5.73 -9.82 -2.62
CA SER A 53 -5.34 -11.00 -3.40
C SER A 53 -6.40 -12.08 -3.22
N VAL A 54 -7.02 -12.46 -4.34
CA VAL A 54 -8.05 -13.50 -4.42
C VAL A 54 -7.41 -14.80 -4.87
N LYS A 55 -7.65 -15.88 -4.14
CA LYS A 55 -7.21 -17.23 -4.50
C LYS A 55 -8.36 -18.21 -4.37
N PHE A 56 -8.55 -19.04 -5.39
CA PHE A 56 -9.50 -20.15 -5.35
C PHE A 56 -8.75 -21.45 -5.05
N SER A 57 -9.27 -22.23 -4.11
CA SER A 57 -8.75 -23.57 -3.82
C SER A 57 -9.40 -24.61 -4.74
N ASP A 58 -8.72 -25.74 -4.90
CA ASP A 58 -9.26 -26.91 -5.64
C ASP A 58 -10.55 -27.46 -4.99
N GLN A 59 -10.79 -27.14 -3.71
CA GLN A 59 -12.00 -27.51 -2.98
C GLN A 59 -13.17 -26.54 -3.21
N GLY A 60 -13.02 -25.56 -4.12
CA GLY A 60 -14.07 -24.60 -4.43
C GLY A 60 -14.30 -23.57 -3.32
N THR A 61 -13.26 -23.23 -2.56
CA THR A 61 -13.31 -22.13 -1.56
C THR A 61 -12.47 -20.94 -2.02
N MET A 62 -12.95 -19.73 -1.70
CA MET A 62 -12.23 -18.49 -1.97
C MET A 62 -11.50 -18.02 -0.71
N ASN A 63 -10.23 -17.69 -0.87
CA ASN A 63 -9.40 -17.06 0.17
C ASN A 63 -9.05 -15.64 -0.26
N LEU A 64 -9.23 -14.69 0.64
CA LEU A 64 -8.84 -13.30 0.45
C LEU A 64 -7.66 -12.99 1.36
N ARG A 65 -6.63 -12.34 0.78
CA ARG A 65 -5.54 -11.75 1.55
C ARG A 65 -5.51 -10.26 1.32
N PHE A 66 -5.59 -9.51 2.41
CA PHE A 66 -5.42 -8.07 2.42
C PHE A 66 -3.96 -7.71 2.70
N SER A 67 -3.48 -6.68 2.03
CA SER A 67 -2.12 -6.16 2.21
C SER A 67 -2.06 -4.68 1.81
N SER A 68 -0.97 -3.99 2.20
CA SER A 68 -0.71 -2.66 1.66
C SER A 68 -0.35 -2.77 0.17
N MET A 69 -0.90 -1.86 -0.62
CA MET A 69 -0.48 -1.63 -1.99
C MET A 69 1.01 -1.32 -2.06
N ASN A 70 1.66 -1.85 -3.09
CA ASN A 70 3.08 -1.59 -3.31
C ASN A 70 3.34 -0.09 -3.49
N ALA A 71 4.56 0.34 -3.16
CA ALA A 71 4.93 1.75 -3.18
C ALA A 71 4.78 2.39 -4.58
N PHE A 72 5.03 1.63 -5.65
CA PHE A 72 4.90 2.13 -7.02
C PHE A 72 3.49 2.62 -7.32
N TRP A 73 2.47 1.80 -7.04
CA TRP A 73 1.08 2.19 -7.25
C TRP A 73 0.64 3.28 -6.30
N ARG A 74 1.09 3.25 -5.05
CA ARG A 74 0.78 4.32 -4.09
C ARG A 74 1.28 5.67 -4.60
N ILE A 75 2.55 5.76 -4.98
CA ILE A 75 3.15 6.98 -5.53
C ILE A 75 2.46 7.43 -6.82
N THR A 76 2.19 6.50 -7.75
CA THR A 76 1.51 6.81 -9.02
C THR A 76 0.11 7.40 -8.81
N LEU A 77 -0.59 6.94 -7.77
CA LEU A 77 -1.94 7.37 -7.44
C LEU A 77 -1.98 8.55 -6.45
N GLY A 78 -0.83 9.14 -6.11
CA GLY A 78 -0.75 10.24 -5.14
C GLY A 78 -1.08 9.83 -3.70
N ILE A 79 -0.96 8.54 -3.38
CA ILE A 79 -1.11 8.01 -2.03
C ILE A 79 0.27 7.99 -1.37
N PRO A 80 0.49 8.70 -0.26
CA PRO A 80 1.79 8.72 0.40
C PRO A 80 2.18 7.34 0.93
N ILE A 81 3.48 7.05 0.94
CA ILE A 81 4.06 5.85 1.54
C ILE A 81 4.69 6.21 2.89
N CYS A 82 4.69 5.23 3.78
CA CYS A 82 5.10 5.46 5.16
C CYS A 82 6.61 5.23 5.31
N LEU A 83 7.34 6.32 5.59
CA LEU A 83 8.79 6.36 5.63
C LEU A 83 9.38 5.37 6.65
N ASN A 84 8.70 5.21 7.78
CA ASN A 84 9.16 4.35 8.86
C ASN A 84 8.90 2.85 8.65
N LYS A 85 7.97 2.45 7.77
CA LYS A 85 7.65 1.03 7.55
C LYS A 85 7.98 0.54 6.14
N GLU A 86 8.21 1.43 5.18
CA GLU A 86 8.50 1.00 3.81
C GLU A 86 9.84 0.28 3.69
N SER A 87 9.86 -0.70 2.80
CA SER A 87 11.02 -1.50 2.42
C SER A 87 11.99 -0.71 1.54
N PRO A 88 13.29 -1.09 1.48
CA PRO A 88 14.21 -0.48 0.52
C PRO A 88 13.68 -0.54 -0.93
N LYS A 89 13.13 -1.68 -1.34
CA LYS A 89 12.54 -1.86 -2.67
C LYS A 89 11.32 -0.95 -2.90
N GLY A 90 10.52 -0.67 -1.88
CA GLY A 90 9.42 0.28 -2.01
C GLY A 90 9.90 1.72 -2.11
N LEU A 91 10.93 2.09 -1.34
CA LEU A 91 11.52 3.42 -1.38
C LEU A 91 12.14 3.77 -2.73
N THR A 92 12.56 2.79 -3.54
CA THR A 92 13.07 3.07 -4.90
C THR A 92 11.99 3.55 -5.86
N ALA A 93 10.70 3.47 -5.50
CA ALA A 93 9.63 4.07 -6.28
C ALA A 93 9.62 5.61 -6.17
N LEU A 94 10.32 6.19 -5.18
CA LEU A 94 10.45 7.65 -5.04
C LEU A 94 11.31 8.23 -6.16
N PRO A 95 10.90 9.38 -6.73
CA PRO A 95 11.56 9.92 -7.92
C PRO A 95 12.96 10.46 -7.60
N GLY A 96 14.00 9.76 -8.07
CA GLY A 96 15.39 10.10 -7.81
C GLY A 96 16.04 9.29 -6.68
N ILE A 97 15.34 8.28 -6.15
CA ILE A 97 15.87 7.36 -5.14
C ILE A 97 16.18 6.01 -5.79
N GLY A 98 17.47 5.73 -5.97
CA GLY A 98 17.96 4.40 -6.35
C GLY A 98 18.19 3.50 -5.12
N GLU A 99 18.54 2.24 -5.37
CA GLU A 99 18.78 1.23 -4.33
C GLU A 99 19.76 1.69 -3.23
N LYS A 100 20.88 2.30 -3.61
CA LYS A 100 21.88 2.83 -2.66
C LYS A 100 21.27 3.85 -1.70
N MET A 101 20.43 4.75 -2.22
CA MET A 101 19.80 5.80 -1.41
C MET A 101 18.67 5.23 -0.55
N ALA A 102 17.87 4.32 -1.08
CA ALA A 102 16.85 3.60 -0.33
C ALA A 102 17.44 2.84 0.88
N ASN A 103 18.57 2.15 0.68
CA ASN A 103 19.30 1.50 1.77
C ASN A 103 19.83 2.51 2.80
N ALA A 104 20.37 3.65 2.35
CA ALA A 104 20.83 4.71 3.26
C ALA A 104 19.70 5.31 4.12
N ILE A 105 18.48 5.43 3.57
CA ILE A 105 17.28 5.84 4.32
C ILE A 105 16.97 4.81 5.41
N VAL A 106 16.93 3.52 5.08
CA VAL A 106 16.63 2.45 6.05
C VAL A 106 17.69 2.33 7.15
N GLU A 107 18.97 2.47 6.81
CA GLU A 107 20.03 2.47 7.81
C GLU A 107 19.98 3.71 8.71
N THR A 108 19.68 4.87 8.14
CA THR A 108 19.45 6.09 8.94
C THR A 108 18.26 5.92 9.87
N ARG A 109 17.15 5.38 9.37
CA ARG A 109 15.95 5.04 10.16
C ARG A 109 16.31 4.20 11.39
N LYS A 110 17.09 3.13 11.21
CA LYS A 110 17.54 2.26 12.32
C LYS A 110 18.42 3.03 13.30
N ARG A 111 19.38 3.81 12.79
CA ARG A 111 20.33 4.57 13.61
C ARG A 111 19.66 5.62 14.49
N VAL A 112 18.63 6.30 14.00
CA VAL A 112 17.93 7.36 14.74
C VAL A 112 16.71 6.86 15.52
N GLY A 113 16.39 5.55 15.43
CA GLY A 113 15.23 4.96 16.12
C GLY A 113 13.87 5.22 15.46
N GLY A 114 13.87 5.57 14.17
CA GLY A 114 12.70 6.03 13.43
C GLY A 114 12.70 7.54 13.20
N PHE A 115 12.21 7.97 12.04
CA PHE A 115 12.05 9.38 11.74
C PHE A 115 10.83 9.93 12.49
N THR A 116 10.98 11.09 13.13
CA THR A 116 9.90 11.82 13.82
C THR A 116 9.41 13.02 13.02
N SER A 117 10.07 13.36 11.92
CA SER A 117 9.69 14.42 10.99
C SER A 117 10.28 14.14 9.61
N LEU A 118 9.70 14.70 8.54
CA LEU A 118 10.22 14.48 7.18
C LEU A 118 11.54 15.23 6.97
N GLU A 119 11.78 16.32 7.69
CA GLU A 119 13.01 17.12 7.65
C GLU A 119 14.23 16.30 8.08
N GLN A 120 14.04 15.26 8.91
CA GLN A 120 15.10 14.35 9.30
C GLN A 120 15.64 13.49 8.14
N LEU A 121 14.99 13.48 6.97
CA LEU A 121 15.59 12.95 5.75
C LEU A 121 16.91 13.63 5.39
N GLY A 122 17.12 14.89 5.81
CA GLY A 122 18.42 15.56 5.68
C GLY A 122 19.57 14.92 6.47
N LEU A 123 19.28 14.01 7.41
CA LEU A 123 20.29 13.20 8.10
C LEU A 123 20.81 12.05 7.23
N VAL A 124 20.17 11.75 6.10
CA VAL A 124 20.55 10.68 5.18
C VAL A 124 21.62 11.21 4.22
N PRO A 125 22.83 10.62 4.19
CA PRO A 125 23.89 11.07 3.29
C PRO A 125 23.45 11.05 1.82
N GLY A 126 23.57 12.20 1.16
CA GLY A 126 23.20 12.38 -0.24
C GLY A 126 21.74 12.81 -0.50
N ILE A 127 20.93 12.97 0.55
CA ILE A 127 19.65 13.70 0.46
C ILE A 127 19.89 15.17 0.81
N GLY A 128 20.01 16.01 -0.22
CA GLY A 128 20.04 17.46 -0.08
C GLY A 128 18.65 18.10 -0.19
N PRO A 129 18.51 19.42 0.05
CA PRO A 129 17.24 20.14 0.05
C PRO A 129 16.41 19.90 -1.22
N LYS A 130 17.03 19.99 -2.40
CA LYS A 130 16.35 19.77 -3.68
C LYS A 130 15.74 18.38 -3.83
N LEU A 131 16.42 17.34 -3.35
CA LEU A 131 15.91 15.97 -3.41
C LEU A 131 14.83 15.76 -2.35
N MET A 132 15.01 16.34 -1.16
CA MET A 132 14.02 16.32 -0.09
C MET A 132 12.69 16.96 -0.55
N ASP A 133 12.72 18.17 -1.09
CA ASP A 133 11.54 18.86 -1.64
C ASP A 133 10.81 18.02 -2.70
N LYS A 134 11.57 17.27 -3.49
CA LYS A 134 11.04 16.40 -4.54
C LYS A 134 10.34 15.16 -3.99
N ILE A 135 10.82 14.57 -2.90
CA ILE A 135 10.30 13.29 -2.37
C ILE A 135 9.30 13.45 -1.23
N SER A 136 9.35 14.55 -0.47
CA SER A 136 8.48 14.81 0.67
C SER A 136 6.97 14.69 0.36
N PRO A 137 6.45 15.15 -0.80
CA PRO A 137 5.03 15.00 -1.12
C PRO A 137 4.53 13.56 -1.20
N TYR A 138 5.43 12.58 -1.35
CA TYR A 138 5.10 11.16 -1.45
C TYR A 138 5.23 10.42 -0.12
N LEU A 139 5.59 11.11 0.97
CA LEU A 139 5.97 10.51 2.24
C LEU A 139 5.04 10.91 3.38
N THR A 140 4.87 10.00 4.33
CA THR A 140 4.28 10.23 5.65
C THR A 140 5.12 9.52 6.72
N LEU A 141 4.97 9.91 7.99
CA LEU A 141 5.65 9.26 9.12
C LEU A 141 5.01 7.95 9.58
N CYS A 142 3.93 7.55 8.92
CA CYS A 142 3.02 6.46 9.31
C CYS A 142 2.14 6.88 10.48
N SER A 143 0.82 6.97 10.29
CA SER A 143 -0.11 6.93 11.42
C SER A 143 -0.46 5.48 11.74
N ASP A 144 -0.61 5.15 13.02
CA ASP A 144 -0.96 3.79 13.45
C ASP A 144 -2.29 3.30 12.84
N SER A 145 -3.21 4.22 12.52
CA SER A 145 -4.52 3.93 11.93
C SER A 145 -4.51 3.38 10.49
N GLU A 146 -3.43 3.58 9.72
CA GLU A 146 -3.35 3.19 8.31
C GLU A 146 -2.87 1.74 8.10
N TYR A 147 -2.15 1.17 9.09
CA TYR A 147 -1.55 -0.17 8.99
C TYR A 147 -2.22 -1.20 9.90
N GLU A 148 -2.77 -0.79 11.05
CA GLU A 148 -3.48 -1.70 11.97
C GLU A 148 -4.83 -2.19 11.41
N ALA A 149 -5.34 -1.59 10.33
CA ALA A 149 -6.64 -1.92 9.74
C ALA A 149 -6.56 -2.84 8.52
N ILE A 150 -5.43 -3.52 8.31
CA ILE A 150 -5.26 -4.52 7.24
C ILE A 150 -5.60 -5.94 7.76
N LEU A 151 -5.91 -6.08 9.05
CA LEU A 151 -6.45 -7.29 9.68
C LEU A 151 -7.85 -7.03 10.22
#